data_AF-A0A8H7YGK7-F1
#
_entry.id   AF-A0A8H7YGK7-F1
#
_cell.length_a   1.000
_cell.length_b   1.000
_cell.length_c   1.000
_cell.angle_alpha   90.00
_cell.angle_beta   90.00
_cell.angle_gamma   90.00
#
_symmetry.space_group_name_H-M   'P 1'
#
loop_
_entity.id
_entity.type
_entity.pdbx_description
1 polymer ?
#
loop_
_entity_poly.entity_id
_entity_poly.type
_entity_poly.pdbx_seq_one_letter_code
_entity_poly.pdbx_strand_id
1 'polypeptide(L)'
;MRPNSQTLQKLARKVRGDVYIYSVPAGTQLPEHLILVHEFRDHFSLQARMEMTVEDLNAHITHFLTMQGECLTRGQWLHGYPQATYFWK
;
A
#
# COMPACT_ATOMS: atom_id res chain seq x y z
N MET A 1 2.76 2.90 -2.01
CA MET A 1 1.55 2.12 -2.31
C MET A 1 1.54 1.68 -3.77
N ARG A 2 1.03 0.49 -4.06
CA ARG A 2 0.95 -0.06 -5.42
C ARG A 2 -0.38 -0.82 -5.57
N PRO A 3 -1.08 -0.70 -6.71
CA PRO A 3 -2.20 -1.58 -7.01
C PRO A 3 -1.68 -3.01 -7.26
N ASN A 4 -2.60 -3.97 -7.37
CA ASN A 4 -2.28 -5.36 -7.71
C ASN A 4 -1.81 -5.51 -9.18
N SER A 5 -0.63 -4.96 -9.46
CA SER A 5 0.01 -4.92 -10.77
C SER A 5 0.94 -6.12 -10.98
N GLN A 6 1.39 -6.33 -12.22
CA GLN A 6 2.45 -7.32 -12.50
C GLN A 6 3.74 -7.03 -11.71
N THR A 7 4.06 -5.76 -11.44
CA THR A 7 5.25 -5.37 -10.69
C THR A 7 5.11 -5.77 -9.22
N LEU A 8 3.98 -5.45 -8.58
CA LEU A 8 3.73 -5.84 -7.20
C LEU A 8 3.70 -7.36 -7.04
N GLN A 9 3.04 -8.06 -7.98
CA GLN A 9 2.99 -9.52 -8.03
C GLN A 9 4.38 -10.16 -8.15
N LYS A 10 5.29 -9.57 -8.95
CA LYS A 10 6.69 -10.02 -9.04
C LYS A 10 7.45 -9.73 -7.74
N LEU A 11 7.24 -8.57 -7.12
CA LEU A 11 7.88 -8.19 -5.86
C LEU A 11 7.46 -9.14 -4.73
N ALA A 12 6.16 -9.34 -4.54
CA ALA A 12 5.60 -10.21 -3.50
C ALA A 12 6.10 -11.66 -3.62
N ARG A 13 6.31 -12.18 -4.84
CA ARG A 13 6.89 -13.53 -5.03
C ARG A 13 8.39 -13.61 -4.78
N LYS A 14 9.13 -12.53 -5.02
CA LYS A 14 10.61 -12.52 -4.96
C LYS A 14 11.17 -12.03 -3.64
N VAL A 15 10.40 -11.26 -2.87
CA VAL A 15 10.84 -10.73 -1.59
C VAL A 15 11.23 -11.86 -0.64
N ARG A 16 12.38 -11.68 0.01
CA ARG A 16 12.94 -12.62 0.98
C ARG A 16 12.64 -12.13 2.40
N GLY A 17 12.54 -13.07 3.33
CA GLY A 17 12.19 -12.78 4.72
C GLY A 17 10.69 -12.66 4.94
N ASP A 18 10.32 -12.48 6.20
CA ASP A 18 8.93 -12.28 6.61
C ASP A 18 8.51 -10.85 6.30
N VAL A 19 7.43 -10.72 5.53
CA VAL A 19 6.87 -9.43 5.14
C VAL A 19 5.37 -9.43 5.36
N TYR A 20 4.89 -8.26 5.77
CA TYR A 20 3.47 -7.95 5.83
C TYR A 20 3.10 -7.06 4.65
N ILE A 21 1.96 -7.36 4.04
CA ILE A 21 1.37 -6.61 2.94
C ILE A 21 0.03 -6.09 3.43
N TYR A 22 -0.08 -4.78 3.58
CA TYR A 22 -1.36 -4.14 3.90
C TYR A 22 -2.16 -3.94 2.61
N SER A 23 -3.30 -4.62 2.49
CA SER A 23 -4.25 -4.41 1.40
C SER A 23 -5.23 -3.31 1.79
N VAL A 24 -5.33 -2.25 1.00
CA VAL A 24 -6.28 -1.16 1.21
C VAL A 24 -7.30 -1.20 0.08
N PRO A 25 -8.62 -1.36 0.38
CA PRO A 25 -9.66 -1.37 -0.64
C PRO A 25 -9.68 -0.10 -1.49
N ALA A 26 -10.06 -0.25 -2.77
CA ALA A 26 -10.29 0.90 -3.63
C ALA A 26 -11.50 1.71 -3.11
N GLY A 27 -11.38 3.04 -3.11
CA GLY A 27 -12.41 3.93 -2.58
C GLY A 27 -12.30 4.21 -1.07
N THR A 28 -11.33 3.61 -0.36
CA THR A 28 -11.01 4.00 1.01
C THR A 28 -10.66 5.48 1.08
N GLN A 29 -11.34 6.19 1.97
CA GLN A 29 -11.08 7.61 2.18
C GLN A 29 -9.76 7.80 2.92
N LEU A 30 -8.94 8.71 2.41
CA LEU A 30 -7.72 9.10 3.10
C LEU A 30 -8.05 10.13 4.19
N PRO A 31 -7.39 10.05 5.35
CA PRO A 31 -7.44 11.12 6.34
C PRO A 31 -7.02 12.46 5.73
N GLU A 32 -7.63 13.55 6.18
CA GLU A 32 -7.39 14.90 5.62
C GLU A 32 -5.92 15.33 5.64
N HIS A 33 -5.13 14.83 6.60
CA HIS A 33 -3.71 15.13 6.75
C HIS A 33 -2.79 14.26 5.87
N LEU A 34 -3.33 13.28 5.13
CA LEU A 34 -2.59 12.44 4.20
C LEU A 34 -3.01 12.70 2.75
N ILE A 35 -2.07 12.51 1.83
CA ILE A 35 -2.31 12.56 0.39
C ILE A 35 -1.65 11.38 -0.30
N LEU A 36 -2.32 10.83 -1.31
CA LEU A 36 -1.76 9.80 -2.18
C LEU A 36 -1.32 10.43 -3.50
N VAL A 37 -0.01 10.54 -3.68
CA VAL A 37 0.61 11.12 -4.88
C VAL A 37 0.88 10.01 -5.88
N HIS A 38 0.49 10.21 -7.14
CA HIS A 38 0.87 9.32 -8.22
C HIS A 38 2.27 9.69 -8.70
N GLU A 39 3.22 8.76 -8.57
CA GLU A 39 4.64 9.03 -8.85
C GLU A 39 4.99 8.59 -10.28
N PHE A 40 5.05 7.28 -10.51
CA PHE A 40 5.44 6.71 -11.79
C PHE A 40 4.84 5.32 -11.99
N ARG A 41 4.19 5.11 -13.15
CA ARG A 41 3.52 3.85 -13.51
C ARG A 41 2.54 3.42 -12.41
N ASP A 42 2.79 2.27 -11.79
CA ASP A 42 1.97 1.69 -10.73
C ASP A 42 2.42 2.09 -9.32
N HIS A 43 3.34 3.06 -9.19
CA HIS A 43 3.84 3.54 -7.91
C HIS A 43 3.08 4.78 -7.46
N PHE A 44 2.52 4.71 -6.25
CA PHE A 44 1.92 5.83 -5.53
C PHE A 44 2.64 6.03 -4.21
N SER A 45 2.79 7.28 -3.77
CA SER A 45 3.41 7.61 -2.48
C SER A 45 2.34 8.15 -1.53
N LEU A 46 2.28 7.60 -0.32
CA LEU A 46 1.42 8.13 0.74
C LEU A 46 2.26 9.15 1.53
N GLN A 47 1.83 10.39 1.54
CA GLN A 47 2.62 11.53 2.02
C GLN A 47 1.79 12.42 2.94
N ALA A 48 2.48 13.31 3.66
CA ALA A 48 1.85 14.38 4.41
C ALA A 48 1.20 15.39 3.44
N ARG A 49 -0.07 15.76 3.69
CA ARG A 49 -0.75 16.84 2.95
C ARG A 49 -0.48 18.22 3.54
N MET A 50 -0.14 18.26 4.82
CA MET A 50 0.12 19.46 5.60
C MET A 50 1.43 19.29 6.37
N GLU A 51 1.99 20.39 6.87
CA GLU A 51 3.19 20.35 7.69
C GLU A 51 2.98 19.51 8.96
N MET A 52 3.89 18.57 9.22
CA MET A 52 3.91 17.72 10.40
C MET A 52 5.32 17.15 10.58
N THR A 53 5.61 16.59 11.76
CA THR A 53 6.88 15.90 12.01
C THR A 53 6.93 14.55 11.29
N VAL A 54 8.13 13.98 11.15
CA VAL A 54 8.28 12.63 10.58
C VAL A 54 7.66 11.58 11.49
N GLU A 55 7.75 11.79 12.80
CA GLU A 55 7.15 10.96 13.84
C GLU A 55 5.62 10.95 13.71
N ASP A 56 5.00 12.12 13.55
CA ASP A 56 3.55 12.25 13.34
C ASP A 56 3.13 11.58 12.02
N LEU A 57 3.87 11.82 10.94
CA LEU A 57 3.59 11.17 9.65
C LEU A 57 3.63 9.65 9.76
N ASN A 58 4.64 9.10 10.42
CA ASN A 58 4.76 7.66 10.64
C ASN A 58 3.60 7.12 11.49
N ALA A 59 3.21 7.85 12.54
CA ALA A 59 2.07 7.48 13.38
C ALA A 59 0.76 7.49 12.59
N HIS A 60 0.52 8.53 11.78
CA HIS A 60 -0.66 8.67 10.93
C HIS A 60 -0.74 7.58 9.85
N ILE A 61 0.36 7.29 9.16
CA ILE A 61 0.41 6.21 8.17
C ILE A 61 0.17 4.86 8.83
N THR A 62 0.81 4.59 9.97
CA THR A 62 0.62 3.34 10.72
C THR A 62 -0.84 3.19 11.13
N HIS A 63 -1.43 4.24 11.73
CA HIS A 63 -2.82 4.24 12.14
C HIS A 63 -3.76 3.99 10.95
N PHE A 64 -3.56 4.69 9.83
CA PHE A 64 -4.34 4.49 8.61
C PHE A 64 -4.27 3.04 8.12
N LEU A 65 -3.07 2.47 8.00
CA LEU A 65 -2.88 1.09 7.52
C LEU A 65 -3.47 0.06 8.49
N THR A 66 -3.36 0.27 9.80
CA THR A 66 -3.94 -0.64 10.80
C THR A 66 -5.46 -0.59 10.84
N MET A 67 -6.06 0.59 10.64
CA MET A 67 -7.51 0.78 10.75
C MET A 67 -8.26 0.51 9.46
N GLN A 68 -7.66 0.85 8.32
CA GLN A 68 -8.31 0.79 7.00
C GLN A 68 -7.74 -0.29 6.09
N GLY A 69 -6.60 -0.86 6.45
CA GLY A 69 -5.95 -1.93 5.71
C GLY A 69 -6.17 -3.30 6.33
N GLU A 70 -6.11 -4.32 5.49
CA GLU A 70 -6.01 -5.72 5.89
C GLU A 70 -4.53 -6.12 5.92
N CYS A 71 -4.01 -6.47 7.09
CA CYS A 71 -2.63 -6.93 7.25
C CYS A 71 -2.52 -8.41 6.87
N LEU A 72 -1.81 -8.69 5.78
CA LEU A 72 -1.64 -10.04 5.25
C LEU A 72 -0.17 -10.45 5.29
N THR A 73 0.10 -11.69 5.67
CA THR A 73 1.39 -12.31 5.35
C THR A 73 1.53 -12.45 3.83
N ARG A 74 2.78 -12.59 3.34
CA ARG A 74 3.05 -12.89 1.93
C ARG A 74 2.21 -14.06 1.39
N GLY A 75 2.09 -15.15 2.15
CA GLY A 75 1.34 -16.35 1.75
C GLY A 75 -0.16 -16.08 1.61
N GLN A 76 -0.75 -15.40 2.59
CA GLN A 76 -2.17 -15.01 2.55
C GLN A 76 -2.45 -14.07 1.37
N TRP A 77 -1.57 -13.08 1.14
CA TRP A 77 -1.74 -12.16 0.02
C TRP A 77 -1.65 -12.87 -1.34
N LEU A 78 -0.67 -13.77 -1.54
CA LEU A 78 -0.56 -14.54 -2.79
C LEU A 78 -1.74 -15.49 -3.00
N HIS A 79 -2.35 -15.99 -1.92
CA HIS A 79 -3.55 -16.81 -2.00
C HIS A 79 -4.80 -15.98 -2.39
N GLY A 80 -5.01 -14.84 -1.73
CA GLY A 80 -6.16 -13.95 -2.01
C GLY A 80 -6.04 -13.19 -3.34
N TYR A 81 -4.82 -12.92 -3.79
CA TYR A 81 -4.51 -12.19 -5.02
C TYR A 81 -3.57 -13.03 -5.90
N PRO A 82 -4.06 -14.09 -6.57
CA PRO A 82 -3.20 -15.05 -7.27
C PRO A 82 -2.55 -14.47 -8.54
N GLN A 83 -3.17 -13.45 -9.13
CA GLN A 83 -2.70 -12.83 -10.38
C GLN A 83 -2.91 -11.31 -10.36
N ALA A 84 -2.19 -10.61 -11.23
CA ALA A 84 -2.34 -9.17 -11.39
C ALA A 84 -3.73 -8.83 -11.94
N THR A 85 -4.37 -7.83 -11.35
CA THR A 85 -5.67 -7.30 -11.77
C THR A 85 -5.58 -5.84 -12.24
N TYR A 86 -4.42 -5.21 -12.10
CA TYR A 86 -4.15 -3.85 -12.57
C TYR A 86 -3.11 -3.85 -13.68
N PHE A 87 -3.47 -3.24 -14.81
CA PHE A 87 -2.61 -3.05 -15.97
C PHE A 87 -2.52 -1.55 -16.24
N TRP A 88 -1.33 -0.98 -16.00
CA TRP A 88 -1.04 0.39 -16.38
C TRP A 88 -1.17 0.51 -17.90
N LYS A 89 -1.89 1.53 -18.38
CA LYS A 89 -2.05 1.82 -19.82
C LYS A 89 -0.94 2.73 -20.32
#